data_AF-A0A923XND6-F1
#
_entry.id   AF-A0A923XND6-F1
#
_cell.length_a   1.000
_cell.length_b   1.000
_cell.length_c   1.000
_cell.angle_alpha   90.00
_cell.angle_beta   90.00
_cell.angle_gamma   90.00
#
_symmetry.space_group_name_H-M   'P 1'
#
loop_
_entity.id
_entity.type
_entity.pdbx_description
1 polymer ?
#
loop_
_entity_poly.entity_id
_entity_poly.type
_entity_poly.pdbx_seq_one_letter_code
_entity_poly.pdbx_strand_id
1 'polypeptide(L)'
;MLLRNMDDFYSQQGVSSGKQAGNKTTVQSQPITSSLKTGSVAGDNVVFFLMYSIIFVAIIISLYFISIRLARKYFYNKKKLEDWKKTVILEIAVPKESSEQAQKDSGSKRDDKDVLAVGEQIFSVLSEFSKSNFKTWLFGGQRFSLEIVNLNQETRFWLGCNNDMAGVIERQILAVYPKANINQIKSPTIFKENSMVYVQELDLGIRYELPFKTYRNLDLEPLNSITNTLLGLAKEESAAIQLIITPIKEDWQKNPRILATKIQQGQNPKEILFPDTSPLKHIGTILKEIGKAINPDKKDVHQDRKERKIDLSGKETAIQLTPQQQEIIKKLE
;
A
#
# COMPACT_ATOMS: atom_id res chain seq x y z
N MET A 1 -17.91 -11.68 -48.10
CA MET A 1 -16.99 -11.44 -49.23
C MET A 1 -15.69 -12.16 -48.89
N LEU A 2 -15.65 -13.46 -49.21
CA LEU A 2 -14.83 -14.06 -50.28
C LEU A 2 -13.38 -14.26 -49.82
N LEU A 3 -13.06 -15.47 -49.32
CA LEU A 3 -12.59 -16.65 -50.07
C LEU A 3 -11.07 -16.62 -50.22
N ARG A 4 -10.40 -17.66 -49.72
CA ARG A 4 -9.39 -18.35 -50.54
C ARG A 4 -9.23 -19.80 -50.10
N ASN A 5 -9.60 -20.68 -51.02
CA ASN A 5 -9.38 -22.10 -51.02
C ASN A 5 -8.13 -22.41 -51.86
N MET A 6 -7.49 -23.50 -51.46
CA MET A 6 -6.89 -24.55 -52.30
C MET A 6 -5.51 -24.38 -52.96
N ASP A 7 -4.96 -25.59 -53.11
CA ASP A 7 -3.84 -26.10 -53.93
C ASP A 7 -2.52 -26.27 -53.17
N ASP A 8 -1.78 -27.39 -53.28
CA ASP A 8 -2.05 -28.79 -53.63
C ASP A 8 -0.70 -29.52 -53.44
N PHE A 9 -0.69 -30.86 -53.54
CA PHE A 9 0.46 -31.67 -54.00
C PHE A 9 1.71 -31.84 -53.10
N TYR A 10 1.96 -33.07 -52.62
CA TYR A 10 3.06 -33.92 -53.12
C TYR A 10 2.85 -35.39 -52.70
N SER A 11 3.27 -36.27 -53.61
CA SER A 11 2.92 -37.68 -53.77
C SER A 11 4.02 -38.67 -53.36
N GLN A 12 3.69 -39.97 -53.46
CA GLN A 12 4.55 -41.17 -53.69
C GLN A 12 4.87 -42.00 -52.43
N GLN A 13 4.85 -43.35 -52.41
CA GLN A 13 4.77 -44.38 -53.45
C GLN A 13 4.47 -45.76 -52.82
N GLY A 14 3.77 -46.65 -53.56
CA GLY A 14 3.93 -48.13 -53.63
C GLY A 14 3.60 -49.01 -52.40
N VAL A 15 3.19 -50.28 -52.47
CA VAL A 15 3.26 -51.32 -53.51
C VAL A 15 2.31 -52.50 -53.13
N SER A 16 1.67 -53.15 -54.14
CA SER A 16 1.26 -54.58 -54.30
C SER A 16 0.46 -55.31 -53.20
N SER A 17 -0.29 -56.39 -53.41
CA SER A 17 -1.17 -57.00 -54.43
C SER A 17 -1.89 -58.14 -53.67
N GLY A 18 -2.99 -58.70 -54.19
CA GLY A 18 -3.47 -60.00 -53.67
C GLY A 18 -4.96 -60.24 -53.81
N LYS A 19 -5.32 -61.18 -54.69
CA LYS A 19 -6.66 -61.61 -55.06
C LYS A 19 -7.35 -62.49 -54.00
N GLN A 20 -8.68 -62.50 -54.12
CA GLN A 20 -9.68 -63.38 -53.51
C GLN A 20 -9.34 -64.89 -53.55
N ALA A 21 -9.79 -65.64 -52.53
CA ALA A 21 -10.82 -66.69 -52.65
C ALA A 21 -10.97 -67.53 -51.36
N GLY A 22 -12.22 -67.80 -50.97
CA GLY A 22 -12.66 -69.18 -50.66
C GLY A 22 -12.39 -69.81 -49.29
N ASN A 23 -13.42 -69.74 -48.44
CA ASN A 23 -14.07 -70.89 -47.77
C ASN A 23 -13.32 -71.64 -46.63
N LYS A 24 -13.87 -71.59 -45.40
CA LYS A 24 -14.42 -72.75 -44.68
C LYS A 24 -14.80 -72.40 -43.23
N THR A 25 -16.01 -72.82 -42.88
CA THR A 25 -16.61 -72.87 -41.54
C THR A 25 -15.79 -73.74 -40.59
N THR A 26 -15.55 -73.29 -39.35
CA THR A 26 -15.48 -74.17 -38.17
C THR A 26 -15.87 -73.36 -36.93
N VAL A 27 -16.88 -73.87 -36.23
CA VAL A 27 -17.46 -73.37 -34.99
C VAL A 27 -16.55 -73.74 -33.82
N GLN A 28 -16.14 -72.76 -33.00
CA GLN A 28 -15.77 -73.00 -31.61
C GLN A 28 -16.40 -71.93 -30.72
N SER A 29 -17.26 -72.40 -29.82
CA SER A 29 -17.93 -71.67 -28.75
C SER A 29 -16.93 -71.19 -27.71
N GLN A 30 -16.87 -69.88 -27.47
CA GLN A 30 -16.27 -69.27 -26.28
C GLN A 30 -17.42 -68.64 -25.46
N PRO A 31 -17.47 -68.88 -24.14
CA PRO A 31 -18.58 -68.42 -23.31
C PRO A 31 -18.60 -66.89 -23.24
N ILE A 32 -19.82 -66.35 -23.31
CA ILE A 32 -20.13 -64.94 -23.07
C ILE A 32 -19.66 -64.60 -21.66
N THR A 33 -18.52 -63.94 -21.54
CA THR A 33 -18.21 -63.10 -20.39
C THR A 33 -18.13 -61.68 -20.88
N SER A 34 -19.31 -61.07 -21.08
CA SER A 34 -19.42 -59.62 -21.10
C SER A 34 -19.07 -59.13 -19.69
N SER A 35 -17.78 -58.97 -19.40
CA SER A 35 -17.36 -58.09 -18.33
C SER A 35 -17.77 -56.68 -18.76
N LEU A 36 -18.97 -56.26 -18.35
CA LEU A 36 -19.31 -54.85 -18.25
C LEU A 36 -18.25 -54.23 -17.33
N LYS A 37 -17.16 -53.74 -17.92
CA LYS A 37 -16.49 -52.57 -17.39
C LYS A 37 -17.54 -51.47 -17.53
N THR A 38 -18.41 -51.36 -16.52
CA THR A 38 -19.10 -50.12 -16.20
C THR A 38 -17.98 -49.12 -15.92
N GLY A 39 -17.47 -48.52 -17.00
CA GLY A 39 -16.50 -47.45 -16.91
C GLY A 39 -17.09 -46.39 -15.99
N SER A 40 -16.27 -45.92 -15.06
CA SER A 40 -16.53 -44.82 -14.12
C SER A 40 -16.79 -43.47 -14.81
N VAL A 41 -17.41 -43.47 -16.00
CA VAL A 41 -17.69 -42.29 -16.82
C VAL A 41 -18.73 -41.39 -16.15
N ALA A 42 -19.65 -41.96 -15.36
CA ALA A 42 -20.61 -41.19 -14.58
C ALA A 42 -19.96 -40.43 -13.41
N GLY A 43 -18.92 -41.02 -12.79
CA GLY A 43 -18.20 -40.39 -11.68
C GLY A 43 -17.39 -39.17 -12.14
N ASP A 44 -16.71 -39.30 -13.28
CA ASP A 44 -15.83 -38.24 -13.79
C ASP A 44 -16.62 -36.98 -14.18
N ASN A 45 -17.78 -37.12 -14.84
CA ASN A 45 -18.64 -36.00 -15.20
C ASN A 45 -19.19 -35.26 -13.97
N VAL A 46 -19.50 -35.98 -12.89
CA VAL A 46 -19.96 -35.38 -11.63
C VAL A 46 -18.82 -34.61 -10.97
N VAL A 47 -17.59 -35.15 -10.97
CA VAL A 47 -16.40 -34.47 -10.43
C VAL A 47 -16.10 -33.18 -11.21
N PHE A 48 -16.14 -33.22 -12.55
CA PHE A 48 -15.96 -32.01 -13.36
C PHE A 48 -17.05 -30.98 -13.11
N PHE A 49 -18.31 -31.38 -13.00
CA PHE A 49 -19.42 -30.47 -12.70
C PHE A 49 -19.25 -29.78 -11.33
N LEU A 50 -18.84 -30.53 -10.30
CA LEU A 50 -18.55 -29.97 -8.97
C LEU A 50 -17.34 -29.02 -9.00
N MET A 51 -16.29 -29.35 -9.77
CA MET A 51 -15.14 -28.46 -9.93
C MET A 51 -15.53 -27.13 -10.61
N TYR A 52 -16.31 -27.18 -11.70
CA TYR A 52 -16.77 -25.98 -12.40
C TYR A 52 -17.71 -25.13 -11.53
N SER A 53 -18.56 -25.74 -10.70
CA SER A 53 -19.44 -24.99 -9.80
C SER A 53 -18.66 -24.25 -8.71
N ILE A 54 -17.61 -24.86 -8.14
CA ILE A 54 -16.71 -24.21 -7.17
C ILE A 54 -16.00 -23.02 -7.81
N ILE A 55 -15.46 -23.19 -9.02
CA ILE A 55 -14.80 -22.10 -9.76
C ILE A 55 -15.79 -20.97 -10.05
N PHE A 56 -17.00 -21.29 -10.48
CA PHE A 56 -18.05 -20.31 -10.75
C PHE A 56 -18.42 -19.49 -9.50
N VAL A 57 -18.58 -20.15 -8.35
CA VAL A 57 -18.83 -19.49 -7.07
C VAL A 57 -17.64 -18.59 -6.68
N ALA A 58 -16.41 -19.06 -6.85
CA ALA A 58 -15.21 -18.25 -6.57
C ALA A 58 -15.13 -16.99 -7.46
N ILE A 59 -15.53 -17.10 -8.74
CA ILE A 59 -15.61 -15.96 -9.66
C ILE A 59 -16.67 -14.96 -9.18
N ILE A 60 -17.86 -15.41 -8.80
CA ILE A 60 -18.92 -14.54 -8.28
C ILE A 60 -18.44 -13.79 -7.03
N ILE A 61 -17.80 -14.48 -6.09
CA ILE A 61 -17.25 -13.88 -4.87
C ILE A 61 -16.19 -12.83 -5.22
N SER A 62 -15.28 -13.14 -6.15
CA SER A 62 -14.26 -12.20 -6.62
C SER A 62 -14.88 -10.95 -7.25
N LEU A 63 -15.88 -11.11 -8.13
CA LEU A 63 -16.60 -10.00 -8.74
C LEU A 63 -17.36 -9.15 -7.72
N TYR A 64 -17.93 -9.78 -6.69
CA TYR A 64 -18.57 -9.09 -5.57
C TYR A 64 -17.57 -8.23 -4.79
N PHE A 65 -16.38 -8.75 -4.46
CA PHE A 65 -15.35 -7.96 -3.80
C PHE A 65 -14.81 -6.81 -4.68
N ILE A 66 -14.64 -7.06 -5.98
CA ILE A 66 -14.20 -6.04 -6.95
C ILE A 66 -15.25 -4.92 -7.04
N SER A 67 -16.54 -5.27 -7.13
CA SER A 67 -17.62 -4.27 -7.22
C SER A 67 -17.69 -3.41 -5.95
N ILE A 68 -17.52 -4.01 -4.76
CA ILE A 68 -17.39 -3.26 -3.49
C ILE A 68 -16.20 -2.30 -3.53
N ARG A 69 -15.03 -2.75 -4.01
CA ARG A 69 -13.84 -1.88 -4.10
C ARG A 69 -14.04 -0.71 -5.06
N LEU A 70 -14.67 -0.95 -6.22
CA LEU A 70 -14.98 0.10 -7.19
C LEU A 70 -16.01 1.09 -6.64
N ALA A 71 -17.10 0.59 -6.04
CA ALA A 71 -18.11 1.42 -5.40
C ALA A 71 -17.50 2.28 -4.28
N ARG A 72 -16.68 1.68 -3.41
CA ARG A 72 -15.95 2.41 -2.37
C ARG A 72 -15.06 3.49 -2.96
N LYS A 73 -14.27 3.18 -4.00
CA LYS A 73 -13.40 4.17 -4.67
C LYS A 73 -14.23 5.34 -5.22
N TYR A 74 -15.38 5.05 -5.82
CA TYR A 74 -16.30 6.07 -6.33
C TYR A 74 -16.84 6.98 -5.22
N PHE A 75 -17.42 6.41 -4.15
CA PHE A 75 -17.98 7.17 -3.03
C PHE A 75 -16.90 7.96 -2.28
N TYR A 76 -15.73 7.36 -2.07
CA TYR A 76 -14.57 8.02 -1.46
C TYR A 76 -14.13 9.24 -2.27
N ASN A 77 -13.97 9.12 -3.60
CA ASN A 77 -13.54 10.22 -4.45
C ASN A 77 -14.58 11.34 -4.50
N LYS A 78 -15.88 10.99 -4.56
CA LYS A 78 -16.95 11.98 -4.53
C LYS A 78 -16.95 12.77 -3.23
N LYS A 79 -16.89 12.07 -2.07
CA LYS A 79 -16.83 12.71 -0.76
C LYS A 79 -15.57 13.58 -0.61
N LYS A 80 -14.41 13.07 -1.03
CA LYS A 80 -13.13 13.80 -1.01
C LYS A 80 -13.26 15.16 -1.71
N LEU A 81 -13.89 15.19 -2.89
CA LEU A 81 -14.10 16.44 -3.63
C LEU A 81 -15.06 17.39 -2.89
N GLU A 82 -16.13 16.87 -2.31
CA GLU A 82 -17.09 17.68 -1.53
C GLU A 82 -16.42 18.28 -0.28
N ASP A 83 -15.57 17.52 0.40
CA ASP A 83 -14.83 18.01 1.55
C ASP A 83 -13.84 19.10 1.15
N TRP A 84 -13.16 18.97 -0.01
CA TRP A 84 -12.15 19.95 -0.43
C TRP A 84 -12.77 21.30 -0.78
N LYS A 85 -14.01 21.29 -1.28
CA LYS A 85 -14.77 22.52 -1.52
C LYS A 85 -15.16 23.25 -0.23
N LYS A 86 -15.18 22.55 0.91
CA LYS A 86 -15.49 23.12 2.22
C LYS A 86 -14.23 23.48 3.01
N THR A 87 -13.05 23.21 2.45
CA THR A 87 -11.78 23.57 3.08
C THR A 87 -11.62 25.08 3.12
N VAL A 88 -11.24 25.58 4.28
CA VAL A 88 -10.78 26.95 4.50
C VAL A 88 -9.33 26.90 4.94
N ILE A 89 -8.58 27.96 4.64
CA ILE A 89 -7.18 28.08 5.03
C ILE A 89 -7.09 29.03 6.22
N LEU A 90 -6.36 28.61 7.26
CA LEU A 90 -5.93 29.46 8.35
C LEU A 90 -4.48 29.85 8.08
N GLU A 91 -4.23 31.12 7.75
CA GLU A 91 -2.89 31.67 7.67
C GLU A 91 -2.40 32.02 9.07
N ILE A 92 -1.29 31.42 9.49
CA ILE A 92 -0.78 31.50 10.86
C ILE A 92 0.56 32.23 10.84
N ALA A 93 0.65 33.31 11.61
CA ALA A 93 1.88 34.08 11.80
C ALA A 93 2.18 34.24 13.29
N VAL A 94 3.38 33.86 13.72
CA VAL A 94 3.83 34.00 15.12
C VAL A 94 4.84 35.14 15.21
N PRO A 95 4.60 36.19 16.03
CA PRO A 95 5.53 37.31 16.15
C PRO A 95 6.89 36.89 16.71
N LYS A 96 8.00 37.39 16.14
CA LYS A 96 9.37 37.07 16.57
C LYS A 96 9.67 37.44 18.03
N GLU A 97 9.07 38.51 18.54
CA GLU A 97 9.24 38.93 19.94
C GLU A 97 8.68 37.90 20.94
N SER A 98 7.66 37.13 20.53
CA SER A 98 7.08 36.07 21.35
C SER A 98 8.02 34.87 21.52
N SER A 99 8.80 34.54 20.48
CA SER A 99 9.85 33.52 20.54
C SER A 99 11.05 33.98 21.37
N GLU A 100 11.44 35.25 21.28
CA GLU A 100 12.58 35.79 22.02
C GLU A 100 12.29 35.96 23.53
N GLN A 101 11.08 36.38 23.90
CA GLN A 101 10.67 36.44 25.31
C GLN A 101 10.57 35.05 25.94
N ALA A 102 10.04 34.05 25.21
CA ALA A 102 10.03 32.66 25.65
C ALA A 102 11.44 32.09 25.91
N GLN A 103 12.44 32.56 25.15
CA GLN A 103 13.85 32.22 25.35
C GLN A 103 14.49 32.98 26.54
N LYS A 104 14.07 34.23 26.80
CA LYS A 104 14.62 35.07 27.89
C LYS A 104 14.05 34.72 29.27
N ASP A 105 12.76 34.41 29.38
CA ASP A 105 12.09 34.17 30.67
C ASP A 105 12.52 32.85 31.35
N SER A 106 13.31 32.01 30.69
CA SER A 106 13.72 30.70 31.22
C SER A 106 15.15 30.61 31.75
N GLY A 107 15.96 31.68 31.71
CA GLY A 107 17.32 31.74 32.30
C GLY A 107 18.37 30.80 31.71
N SER A 108 17.96 29.71 31.06
CA SER A 108 18.72 28.87 30.15
C SER A 108 18.19 29.12 28.74
N LYS A 109 19.07 29.16 27.74
CA LYS A 109 18.67 29.02 26.34
C LYS A 109 17.81 27.76 26.26
N ARG A 110 16.48 27.90 26.17
CA ARG A 110 15.63 26.75 25.82
C ARG A 110 16.21 26.17 24.54
N ASP A 111 16.46 24.87 24.53
CA ASP A 111 16.83 24.17 23.31
C ASP A 111 15.72 24.46 22.28
N ASP A 112 16.04 24.76 21.03
CA ASP A 112 15.03 25.01 20.00
C ASP A 112 14.05 23.82 19.89
N LYS A 113 14.52 22.62 20.28
CA LYS A 113 13.71 21.42 20.45
C LYS A 113 12.61 21.55 21.51
N ASP A 114 12.84 22.25 22.62
CA ASP A 114 11.83 22.48 23.66
C ASP A 114 10.74 23.42 23.17
N VAL A 115 11.10 24.41 22.34
CA VAL A 115 10.12 25.29 21.69
C VAL A 115 9.26 24.49 20.70
N LEU A 116 9.88 23.59 19.92
CA LEU A 116 9.16 22.68 19.02
C LEU A 116 8.26 21.70 19.77
N ALA A 117 8.66 21.25 20.97
CA ALA A 117 7.86 20.33 21.80
C ALA A 117 6.50 20.92 22.19
N VAL A 118 6.42 22.24 22.40
CA VAL A 118 5.15 22.93 22.66
C VAL A 118 4.17 22.77 21.48
N GLY A 119 4.69 22.75 20.26
CA GLY A 119 3.91 22.48 19.04
C GLY A 119 3.31 21.08 18.96
N GLU A 120 3.84 20.08 19.68
CA GLU A 120 3.28 18.72 19.72
C GLU A 120 1.82 18.72 20.21
N GLN A 121 1.45 19.68 21.07
CA GLN A 121 0.09 19.82 21.57
C GLN A 121 -0.92 20.12 20.46
N ILE A 122 -0.53 20.85 19.41
CA ILE A 122 -1.40 21.11 18.24
C ILE A 122 -1.72 19.78 17.53
N PHE A 123 -0.70 18.93 17.34
CA PHE A 123 -0.90 17.62 16.71
C PHE A 123 -1.77 16.69 17.57
N SER A 124 -1.71 16.79 18.90
CA SER A 124 -2.63 16.07 19.78
C SER A 124 -4.08 16.44 19.50
N VAL A 125 -4.40 17.72 19.36
CA VAL A 125 -5.76 18.17 19.03
C VAL A 125 -6.18 17.76 17.62
N LEU A 126 -5.27 17.82 16.65
CA LEU A 126 -5.57 17.31 15.31
C LEU A 126 -5.90 15.80 15.35
N SER A 127 -5.23 15.04 16.22
CA SER A 127 -5.45 13.60 16.37
C SER A 127 -6.83 13.23 16.92
N GLU A 128 -7.43 14.11 17.74
CA GLU A 128 -8.78 13.92 18.33
C GLU A 128 -9.88 13.87 17.27
N PHE A 129 -9.64 14.45 16.10
CA PHE A 129 -10.57 14.36 14.97
C PHE A 129 -10.54 13.01 14.24
N SER A 130 -9.75 12.05 14.71
CA SER A 130 -9.74 10.69 14.20
C SER A 130 -11.08 9.98 14.49
N LYS A 131 -11.74 9.50 13.43
CA LYS A 131 -12.98 8.73 13.54
C LYS A 131 -12.77 7.38 12.87
N SER A 132 -13.11 6.28 13.55
CA SER A 132 -13.03 4.93 12.99
C SER A 132 -14.41 4.29 13.05
N ASN A 133 -15.23 4.63 12.06
CA ASN A 133 -16.59 4.10 11.90
C ASN A 133 -16.74 3.62 10.45
N PHE A 134 -17.77 2.82 10.16
CA PHE A 134 -18.07 2.38 8.79
C PHE A 134 -18.13 3.53 7.78
N LYS A 135 -18.64 4.70 8.20
CA LYS A 135 -18.62 5.93 7.39
C LYS A 135 -17.21 6.38 7.02
N THR A 136 -16.25 6.38 7.96
CA THR A 136 -14.84 6.72 7.66
C THR A 136 -14.23 5.69 6.70
N TRP A 137 -14.55 4.41 6.87
CA TRP A 137 -14.07 3.36 5.96
C TRP A 137 -14.59 3.56 4.53
N LEU A 138 -15.87 3.94 4.39
CA LEU A 138 -16.52 4.13 3.09
C LEU A 138 -16.16 5.47 2.41
N PHE A 139 -16.12 6.55 3.18
CA PHE A 139 -16.03 7.92 2.67
C PHE A 139 -14.69 8.63 2.95
N GLY A 140 -13.82 8.04 3.78
CA GLY A 140 -12.56 8.64 4.22
C GLY A 140 -12.68 9.41 5.54
N GLY A 141 -11.52 9.71 6.13
CA GLY A 141 -11.40 10.52 7.34
C GLY A 141 -11.29 12.02 7.06
N GLN A 142 -11.31 12.80 8.13
CA GLN A 142 -10.96 14.22 8.09
C GLN A 142 -9.50 14.37 7.68
N ARG A 143 -9.19 15.42 6.91
CA ARG A 143 -7.81 15.71 6.55
C ARG A 143 -7.50 17.16 6.82
N PHE A 144 -6.24 17.39 7.15
CA PHE A 144 -5.67 18.71 7.32
C PHE A 144 -4.55 18.89 6.30
N SER A 145 -4.39 20.11 5.85
CA SER A 145 -3.27 20.51 5.00
C SER A 145 -2.35 21.39 5.82
N LEU A 146 -1.06 21.08 5.88
CA LEU A 146 -0.04 21.95 6.46
C LEU A 146 0.84 22.41 5.32
N GLU A 147 0.93 23.72 5.08
CA GLU A 147 1.57 24.26 3.89
C GLU A 147 2.59 25.33 4.24
N ILE A 148 3.73 25.26 3.56
CA ILE A 148 4.73 26.33 3.51
C ILE A 148 4.61 26.95 2.13
N VAL A 149 4.20 28.20 2.08
CA VAL A 149 3.91 28.90 0.82
C VAL A 149 4.83 30.09 0.68
N ASN A 150 5.51 30.20 -0.46
CA ASN A 150 6.19 31.42 -0.86
C ASN A 150 5.37 32.14 -1.92
N LEU A 151 4.93 33.35 -1.58
CA LEU A 151 4.16 34.21 -2.46
C LEU A 151 4.76 35.62 -2.38
N ASN A 152 5.16 36.19 -3.52
CA ASN A 152 5.78 37.51 -3.59
C ASN A 152 7.00 37.67 -2.66
N GLN A 153 7.86 36.64 -2.59
CA GLN A 153 9.06 36.60 -1.73
C GLN A 153 8.77 36.58 -0.22
N GLU A 154 7.52 36.35 0.18
CA GLU A 154 7.12 36.17 1.57
C GLU A 154 6.78 34.71 1.83
N THR A 155 7.40 34.12 2.86
CA THR A 155 7.02 32.78 3.34
C THR A 155 5.84 32.89 4.31
N ARG A 156 4.78 32.14 4.03
CA ARG A 156 3.55 32.06 4.80
C ARG A 156 3.30 30.62 5.21
N PHE A 157 2.71 30.43 6.38
CA PHE A 157 2.33 29.11 6.90
C PHE A 157 0.82 28.99 6.93
N TRP A 158 0.30 27.97 6.25
CA TRP A 158 -1.13 27.75 6.08
C TRP A 158 -1.54 26.42 6.70
N LEU A 159 -2.70 26.43 7.37
CA LEU A 159 -3.39 25.23 7.84
C LEU A 159 -4.75 25.14 7.14
N GLY A 160 -4.89 24.17 6.24
CA GLY A 160 -6.16 23.83 5.61
C GLY A 160 -6.98 22.87 6.46
N CYS A 161 -8.23 23.23 6.73
CA CYS A 161 -9.18 22.39 7.46
C CYS A 161 -10.61 22.61 6.95
N ASN A 162 -11.53 21.71 7.30
CA ASN A 162 -12.94 21.94 7.02
C ASN A 162 -13.44 23.15 7.82
N ASN A 163 -14.23 24.03 7.18
CA ASN A 163 -14.81 25.22 7.81
C ASN A 163 -15.49 24.95 9.17
N ASP A 164 -16.16 23.80 9.32
CA ASP A 164 -16.84 23.41 10.56
C ASP A 164 -15.89 23.29 11.77
N MET A 165 -14.59 23.13 11.50
CA MET A 165 -13.54 22.86 12.49
C MET A 165 -12.60 24.06 12.69
N ALA A 166 -12.64 25.04 11.79
CA ALA A 166 -11.71 26.17 11.75
C ALA A 166 -11.65 26.90 13.09
N GLY A 167 -12.80 27.26 13.67
CA GLY A 167 -12.86 27.96 14.95
C GLY A 167 -12.43 27.12 16.16
N VAL A 168 -12.43 25.79 16.09
CA VAL A 168 -11.87 24.94 17.15
C VAL A 168 -10.34 24.92 17.02
N ILE A 169 -9.83 24.74 15.81
CA ILE A 169 -8.38 24.73 15.54
C ILE A 169 -7.76 26.08 15.87
N GLU A 170 -8.37 27.19 15.45
CA GLU A 170 -7.92 28.55 15.76
C GLU A 170 -7.76 28.77 17.26
N ARG A 171 -8.82 28.46 18.04
CA ARG A 171 -8.78 28.56 19.51
C ARG A 171 -7.70 27.69 20.12
N GLN A 172 -7.48 26.49 19.59
CA GLN A 172 -6.43 25.62 20.10
C GLN A 172 -5.03 26.16 19.80
N ILE A 173 -4.79 26.69 18.60
CA ILE A 173 -3.51 27.30 18.25
C ILE A 173 -3.27 28.52 19.14
N LEU A 174 -4.27 29.36 19.38
CA LEU A 174 -4.16 30.51 20.27
C LEU A 174 -3.95 30.11 21.73
N ALA A 175 -4.45 28.95 22.17
CA ALA A 175 -4.17 28.44 23.52
C ALA A 175 -2.69 28.06 23.69
N VAL A 176 -2.06 27.55 22.63
CA VAL A 176 -0.63 27.17 22.63
C VAL A 176 0.28 28.36 22.32
N TYR A 177 -0.15 29.24 21.40
CA TYR A 177 0.55 30.44 20.96
C TYR A 177 -0.37 31.67 21.09
N PRO A 178 -0.51 32.26 22.29
CA PRO A 178 -1.45 33.37 22.55
C PRO A 178 -1.19 34.63 21.72
N LYS A 179 0.04 34.80 21.24
CA LYS A 179 0.45 35.93 20.40
C LYS A 179 0.35 35.65 18.90
N ALA A 180 -0.08 34.45 18.49
CA ALA A 180 -0.24 34.12 17.08
C ALA A 180 -1.33 34.99 16.45
N ASN A 181 -1.07 35.46 15.24
CA ASN A 181 -2.07 36.07 14.38
C ASN A 181 -2.59 35.00 13.41
N ILE A 182 -3.90 34.78 13.41
CA ILE A 182 -4.55 33.76 12.58
C ILE A 182 -5.60 34.44 11.71
N ASN A 183 -5.42 34.35 10.39
CA ASN A 183 -6.35 34.90 9.42
C ASN A 183 -7.01 33.77 8.63
N GLN A 184 -8.35 33.71 8.64
CA GLN A 184 -9.09 32.78 7.80
C GLN A 184 -9.19 33.32 6.37
N ILE A 185 -8.64 32.60 5.41
CA ILE A 185 -8.63 32.95 3.99
C ILE A 185 -9.43 31.90 3.22
N LYS A 186 -10.34 32.36 2.36
CA LYS A 186 -11.14 31.50 1.50
C LYS A 186 -10.47 31.34 0.15
N SER A 187 -10.19 30.10 -0.24
CA SER A 187 -9.66 29.74 -1.56
C SER A 187 -8.44 30.57 -2.00
N PRO A 188 -7.35 30.62 -1.22
CA PRO A 188 -6.14 31.30 -1.67
C PRO A 188 -5.57 30.59 -2.90
N THR A 189 -5.02 31.38 -3.84
CA THR A 189 -4.29 30.87 -5.00
C THR A 189 -2.84 31.32 -4.91
N ILE A 190 -1.93 30.40 -5.18
CA ILE A 190 -0.51 30.71 -5.39
C ILE A 190 -0.18 30.86 -6.89
N PHE A 191 -1.13 30.51 -7.76
CA PHE A 191 -0.96 30.53 -9.20
C PHE A 191 -1.22 31.93 -9.73
N LYS A 192 -0.24 32.47 -10.46
CA LYS A 192 -0.38 33.71 -11.23
C LYS A 192 -0.96 33.41 -12.61
N GLU A 193 -1.66 34.39 -13.18
CA GLU A 193 -2.12 34.31 -14.57
C GLU A 193 -0.93 34.13 -15.51
N ASN A 194 -1.12 33.36 -16.59
CA ASN A 194 -0.08 33.06 -17.58
C ASN A 194 1.21 32.40 -17.03
N SER A 195 1.13 31.73 -15.88
CA SER A 195 2.25 30.97 -15.32
C SER A 195 2.30 29.52 -15.83
N MET A 196 3.49 28.93 -15.85
CA MET A 196 3.68 27.50 -16.00
C MET A 196 3.63 26.84 -14.63
N VAL A 197 2.83 25.77 -14.49
CA VAL A 197 2.63 25.07 -13.22
C VAL A 197 3.26 23.68 -13.29
N TYR A 198 4.15 23.39 -12.35
CA TYR A 198 4.73 22.07 -12.14
C TYR A 198 4.28 21.54 -10.78
N VAL A 199 3.85 20.28 -10.74
CA VAL A 199 3.40 19.60 -9.52
C VAL A 199 4.08 18.25 -9.43
N GLN A 200 4.64 17.95 -8.27
CA GLN A 200 5.22 16.65 -7.97
C GLN A 200 4.62 16.12 -6.67
N GLU A 201 4.07 14.90 -6.73
CA GLU A 201 3.64 14.16 -5.54
C GLU A 201 4.81 13.29 -5.06
N LEU A 202 5.00 13.25 -3.74
CA LEU A 202 6.00 12.41 -3.09
C LEU A 202 5.27 11.31 -2.32
N ASP A 203 5.76 10.07 -2.45
CA ASP A 203 5.28 8.92 -1.69
C ASP A 203 6.44 8.35 -0.86
N LEU A 204 6.10 7.53 0.13
CA LEU A 204 7.08 6.89 0.99
C LEU A 204 7.92 5.90 0.18
N GLY A 205 9.23 6.14 0.11
CA GLY A 205 10.18 5.19 -0.51
C GLY A 205 10.39 3.90 0.30
N ILE A 206 9.93 3.87 1.55
CA ILE A 206 10.00 2.73 2.47
C ILE A 206 8.64 2.51 3.14
N ARG A 207 8.49 1.35 3.76
CA ARG A 207 7.28 0.96 4.50
C ARG A 207 6.97 1.89 5.67
N TYR A 208 5.69 2.26 5.81
CA TYR A 208 5.19 3.13 6.89
C TYR A 208 5.36 2.53 8.28
N GLU A 209 5.53 1.21 8.39
CA GLU A 209 5.76 0.56 9.68
C GLU A 209 7.12 0.92 10.29
N LEU A 210 8.04 1.49 9.51
CA LEU A 210 9.33 1.96 10.00
C LEU A 210 9.21 3.38 10.57
N PRO A 211 9.88 3.66 11.69
CA PRO A 211 9.83 4.97 12.33
C PRO A 211 10.60 6.01 11.51
N PHE A 212 10.10 7.24 11.49
CA PHE A 212 10.80 8.39 10.94
C PHE A 212 11.65 9.10 12.02
N LYS A 213 12.69 9.83 11.61
CA LYS A 213 13.46 10.66 12.54
C LYS A 213 12.59 11.84 12.98
N THR A 214 12.42 12.00 14.29
CA THR A 214 11.74 13.16 14.89
C THR A 214 12.69 14.34 15.05
N TYR A 215 12.17 15.54 15.28
CA TYR A 215 12.99 16.75 15.52
C TYR A 215 13.98 16.59 16.69
N ARG A 216 13.68 15.69 17.67
CA ARG A 216 14.60 15.36 18.76
C ARG A 216 15.88 14.69 18.27
N ASN A 217 15.77 13.90 17.21
CA ASN A 217 16.84 13.05 16.65
C ASN A 217 17.42 13.58 15.33
N LEU A 218 17.03 14.79 14.90
CA LEU A 218 17.62 15.45 13.75
C LEU A 218 18.82 16.28 14.19
N ASP A 219 19.93 16.13 13.46
CA ASP A 219 21.19 16.84 13.71
C ASP A 219 21.15 18.28 13.17
N LEU A 220 20.32 18.52 12.15
CA LEU A 220 20.17 19.80 11.44
C LEU A 220 18.69 20.17 11.35
N GLU A 221 18.38 21.47 11.44
CA GLU A 221 17.01 21.99 11.30
C GLU A 221 16.58 22.03 9.83
N PRO A 222 15.60 21.21 9.40
CA PRO A 222 15.23 21.11 7.99
C PRO A 222 14.47 22.35 7.48
N LEU A 223 13.77 23.06 8.36
CA LEU A 223 12.90 24.18 7.98
C LEU A 223 13.69 25.37 7.45
N ASN A 224 14.86 25.67 8.02
CA ASN A 224 15.74 26.73 7.53
C ASN A 224 16.22 26.47 6.09
N SER A 225 16.59 25.23 5.76
CA SER A 225 17.01 24.88 4.41
C SER A 225 15.87 25.07 3.40
N ILE A 226 14.65 24.64 3.78
CA ILE A 226 13.47 24.76 2.93
C ILE A 226 13.12 26.24 2.71
N THR A 227 13.01 27.01 3.79
CA THR A 227 12.60 28.41 3.74
C THR A 227 13.62 29.29 3.01
N ASN A 228 14.92 29.10 3.23
CA ASN A 228 15.97 29.82 2.48
C ASN A 228 15.92 29.53 0.98
N THR A 229 15.65 28.27 0.59
CA THR A 229 15.49 27.91 -0.83
C THR A 229 14.28 28.61 -1.44
N LEU A 230 13.15 28.64 -0.72
CA LEU A 230 11.93 29.30 -1.15
C LEU A 230 12.06 30.83 -1.23
N LEU A 231 12.84 31.46 -0.34
CA LEU A 231 13.09 32.90 -0.37
C LEU A 231 13.94 33.34 -1.58
N GLY A 232 14.71 32.43 -2.17
CA GLY A 232 15.51 32.69 -3.37
C GLY A 232 14.67 32.82 -4.66
N LEU A 233 13.36 32.55 -4.61
CA LEU A 233 12.47 32.67 -5.75
C LEU A 233 12.33 34.12 -6.21
N ALA A 234 12.20 34.32 -7.52
CA ALA A 234 11.92 35.62 -8.08
C ALA A 234 10.51 36.10 -7.67
N LYS A 235 10.26 37.40 -7.70
CA LYS A 235 8.95 37.97 -7.36
C LYS A 235 7.80 37.38 -8.20
N GLU A 236 8.08 37.00 -9.44
CA GLU A 236 7.11 36.38 -10.36
C GLU A 236 6.93 34.88 -10.18
N GLU A 237 7.76 34.25 -9.35
CA GLU A 237 7.67 32.84 -9.02
C GLU A 237 6.93 32.66 -7.69
N SER A 238 6.30 31.50 -7.53
CA SER A 238 5.63 31.11 -6.31
C SER A 238 5.71 29.61 -6.17
N ALA A 239 5.83 29.13 -4.94
CA ALA A 239 5.95 27.71 -4.66
C ALA A 239 5.24 27.39 -3.34
N ALA A 240 4.73 26.17 -3.25
CA ALA A 240 4.14 25.65 -2.04
C ALA A 240 4.64 24.23 -1.79
N ILE A 241 4.92 23.93 -0.53
CA ILE A 241 5.15 22.57 -0.04
C ILE A 241 3.95 22.23 0.82
N GLN A 242 3.19 21.22 0.42
CA GLN A 242 1.95 20.80 1.07
C GLN A 242 2.11 19.42 1.69
N LEU A 243 1.80 19.32 2.98
CA LEU A 243 1.69 18.07 3.72
C LEU A 243 0.23 17.81 4.08
N ILE A 244 -0.37 16.79 3.45
CA ILE A 244 -1.74 16.37 3.76
C ILE A 244 -1.70 15.28 4.83
N ILE A 245 -2.25 15.59 6.01
CA ILE A 245 -2.32 14.66 7.13
C ILE A 245 -3.76 14.20 7.38
N THR A 246 -3.91 12.93 7.74
CA THR A 246 -5.20 12.33 8.09
C THR A 246 -5.07 11.69 9.46
N PRO A 247 -5.78 12.18 10.50
CA PRO A 247 -5.82 11.53 11.79
C PRO A 247 -6.36 10.12 11.70
N ILE A 248 -5.66 9.17 12.31
CA ILE A 248 -6.03 7.76 12.35
C ILE A 248 -6.02 7.26 13.80
N LYS A 249 -6.94 6.35 14.14
CA LYS A 249 -6.95 5.70 15.46
C LYS A 249 -5.76 4.77 15.62
N GLU A 250 -5.41 4.45 16.87
CA GLU A 250 -4.24 3.64 17.28
C GLU A 250 -4.14 2.24 16.66
N ASP A 251 -5.16 1.75 15.95
CA ASP A 251 -5.14 0.47 15.24
C ASP A 251 -3.94 0.31 14.29
N TRP A 252 -3.41 1.42 13.74
CA TRP A 252 -2.25 1.38 12.87
C TRP A 252 -0.99 0.86 13.56
N GLN A 253 -0.88 1.04 14.89
CA GLN A 253 0.30 0.63 15.68
C GLN A 253 0.43 -0.90 15.79
N LYS A 254 -0.63 -1.66 15.48
CA LYS A 254 -0.60 -3.13 15.49
C LYS A 254 0.48 -3.68 14.55
N ASN A 255 0.62 -3.12 13.35
CA ASN A 255 1.55 -3.62 12.34
C ASN A 255 3.02 -3.35 12.70
N PRO A 256 3.42 -2.12 13.10
CA PRO A 256 4.75 -1.86 13.66
C PRO A 256 5.11 -2.76 14.85
N ARG A 257 4.17 -2.97 15.79
CA ARG A 257 4.41 -3.86 16.94
C ARG A 257 4.64 -5.31 16.52
N ILE A 258 3.84 -5.83 15.60
CA ILE A 258 4.05 -7.18 15.03
C ILE A 258 5.40 -7.26 14.31
N LEU A 259 5.78 -6.23 13.56
CA LEU A 259 7.07 -6.15 12.90
C LEU A 259 8.22 -6.19 13.93
N ALA A 260 8.13 -5.41 15.00
CA ALA A 260 9.09 -5.40 16.10
C ALA A 260 9.23 -6.79 16.72
N THR A 261 8.11 -7.45 17.06
CA THR A 261 8.12 -8.80 17.62
C THR A 261 8.78 -9.82 16.68
N LYS A 262 8.52 -9.75 15.37
CA LYS A 262 9.17 -10.66 14.40
C LYS A 262 10.67 -10.43 14.31
N ILE A 263 11.11 -9.18 14.35
CA ILE A 263 12.54 -8.83 14.39
C ILE A 263 13.18 -9.31 15.70
N GLN A 264 12.50 -9.15 16.84
CA GLN A 264 12.93 -9.66 18.15
C GLN A 264 13.07 -11.19 18.17
N GLN A 265 12.19 -11.90 17.47
CA GLN A 265 12.27 -13.36 17.25
C GLN A 265 13.41 -13.76 16.29
N GLY A 266 14.19 -12.78 15.80
CA GLY A 266 15.37 -12.98 14.97
C GLY A 266 15.09 -13.27 13.50
N GLN A 267 13.85 -13.05 13.04
CA GLN A 267 13.53 -13.10 11.62
C GLN A 267 14.27 -11.98 10.87
N ASN A 268 14.68 -12.26 9.63
CA ASN A 268 15.45 -11.30 8.83
C ASN A 268 14.60 -10.05 8.50
N PRO A 269 15.01 -8.84 8.93
CA PRO A 269 14.25 -7.63 8.67
C PRO A 269 14.02 -7.35 7.19
N LYS A 270 14.99 -7.67 6.31
CA LYS A 270 14.85 -7.44 4.87
C LYS A 270 13.77 -8.32 4.24
N GLU A 271 13.68 -9.58 4.66
CA GLU A 271 12.67 -10.53 4.16
C GLU A 271 11.26 -10.15 4.62
N ILE A 272 11.13 -9.62 5.84
CA ILE A 272 9.84 -9.15 6.37
C ILE A 272 9.42 -7.82 5.76
N LEU A 273 10.37 -6.89 5.57
CA LEU A 273 10.13 -5.55 5.04
C LEU A 273 9.87 -5.59 3.54
N PHE A 274 10.60 -6.42 2.80
CA PHE A 274 10.46 -6.60 1.36
C PHE A 274 10.15 -8.06 1.04
N PRO A 275 8.94 -8.54 1.39
CA PRO A 275 8.54 -9.87 1.00
C PRO A 275 8.55 -9.95 -0.53
N ASP A 276 9.15 -10.99 -1.10
CA ASP A 276 9.14 -11.25 -2.54
C ASP A 276 7.72 -11.65 -2.98
N THR A 277 6.84 -10.64 -3.14
CA THR A 277 5.42 -10.80 -3.41
C THR A 277 5.12 -10.96 -4.90
N SER A 278 5.98 -11.61 -5.67
CA SER A 278 5.67 -11.88 -7.07
C SER A 278 4.40 -12.76 -7.15
N PRO A 279 3.27 -12.24 -7.68
CA PRO A 279 1.99 -12.98 -7.72
C PRO A 279 2.12 -14.29 -8.52
N LEU A 280 3.01 -14.29 -9.50
CA LEU A 280 3.35 -15.41 -10.37
C LEU A 280 3.94 -16.61 -9.59
N LYS A 281 4.71 -16.38 -8.52
CA LYS A 281 5.25 -17.47 -7.69
C LYS A 281 4.16 -18.11 -6.84
N HIS A 282 3.24 -17.33 -6.26
CA HIS A 282 2.13 -17.88 -5.48
C HIS A 282 1.15 -18.67 -6.36
N ILE A 283 0.81 -18.14 -7.54
CA ILE A 283 0.00 -18.85 -8.54
C ILE A 283 0.73 -20.11 -9.02
N GLY A 284 2.03 -20.03 -9.28
CA GLY A 284 2.85 -21.18 -9.66
C GLY A 284 2.93 -22.27 -8.59
N THR A 285 2.93 -21.90 -7.30
CA THR A 285 2.95 -22.85 -6.19
C THR A 285 1.61 -23.56 -6.05
N ILE A 286 0.50 -22.82 -6.17
CA ILE A 286 -0.86 -23.38 -6.16
C ILE A 286 -1.07 -24.29 -7.38
N LEU A 287 -0.65 -23.87 -8.58
CA LEU A 287 -0.71 -24.71 -9.78
C LEU A 287 0.16 -25.97 -9.66
N LYS A 288 1.33 -25.87 -9.02
CA LYS A 288 2.20 -27.03 -8.77
C LYS A 288 1.57 -27.99 -7.76
N GLU A 289 0.89 -27.50 -6.74
CA GLU A 289 0.19 -28.33 -5.75
C GLU A 289 -1.07 -28.99 -6.34
N ILE A 290 -1.87 -28.25 -7.12
CA ILE A 290 -3.02 -28.80 -7.86
C ILE A 290 -2.53 -29.84 -8.88
N GLY A 291 -1.44 -29.56 -9.60
CA GLY A 291 -0.85 -30.50 -10.55
C GLY A 291 -0.35 -31.81 -9.89
N LYS A 292 0.17 -31.73 -8.67
CA LYS A 292 0.57 -32.91 -7.87
C LYS A 292 -0.63 -33.72 -7.36
N ALA A 293 -1.74 -33.06 -7.03
CA ALA A 293 -2.97 -33.73 -6.62
C ALA A 293 -3.68 -34.44 -7.78
N ILE A 294 -3.53 -33.93 -9.00
CA ILE A 294 -4.12 -34.52 -10.23
C ILE A 294 -3.24 -35.65 -10.80
N ASN A 295 -1.93 -35.64 -10.58
CA ASN A 295 -1.04 -36.71 -11.06
C ASN A 295 0.11 -37.01 -10.07
N PRO A 296 -0.07 -37.98 -9.16
CA PRO A 296 0.85 -38.21 -8.04
C PRO A 296 2.20 -38.87 -8.42
N ASP A 297 2.39 -39.33 -9.66
CA ASP A 297 3.57 -40.14 -10.06
C ASP A 297 4.75 -39.37 -10.68
N LYS A 298 4.71 -38.03 -10.76
CA LYS A 298 5.91 -37.24 -11.13
C LYS A 298 6.80 -36.97 -9.91
N LYS A 299 7.77 -37.86 -9.67
CA LYS A 299 8.89 -37.62 -8.75
C LYS A 299 9.89 -36.63 -9.37
N ASP A 300 10.02 -35.44 -8.77
CA ASP A 300 11.09 -34.49 -9.08
C ASP A 300 12.43 -35.05 -8.54
N VAL A 301 13.26 -35.61 -9.43
CA VAL A 301 14.66 -35.93 -9.17
C VAL A 301 15.43 -34.60 -9.21
N HIS A 302 15.72 -34.00 -8.05
CA HIS A 302 16.88 -33.11 -7.80
C HIS A 302 16.68 -32.39 -6.45
N GLN A 303 17.04 -33.03 -5.33
CA GLN A 303 17.32 -32.26 -4.11
C GLN A 303 18.18 -33.01 -3.08
N ASP A 304 19.38 -33.43 -3.46
CA ASP A 304 20.36 -33.97 -2.50
C ASP A 304 21.61 -33.08 -2.32
N ARG A 305 21.51 -31.80 -2.64
CA ARG A 305 22.60 -30.84 -2.36
C ARG A 305 22.08 -29.45 -2.03
N LYS A 306 21.63 -29.25 -0.79
CA LYS A 306 21.71 -27.93 -0.15
C LYS A 306 22.27 -28.10 1.25
N GLU A 307 23.54 -27.70 1.33
CA GLU A 307 24.35 -27.61 2.53
C GLU A 307 23.63 -26.86 3.65
N ARG A 308 23.90 -27.34 4.87
CA ARG A 308 23.69 -26.73 6.19
C ARG A 308 23.36 -25.24 6.13
N LYS A 309 22.07 -24.90 6.15
CA LYS A 309 21.63 -23.57 6.56
C LYS A 309 21.70 -23.50 8.08
N ILE A 310 22.49 -22.56 8.58
CA ILE A 310 22.43 -22.12 9.98
C ILE A 310 20.96 -21.76 10.28
N ASP A 311 20.42 -22.29 11.38
CA ASP A 311 19.05 -22.02 11.80
C ASP A 311 18.90 -20.52 12.14
N LEU A 312 18.40 -19.76 11.17
CA LEU A 312 18.07 -18.34 11.28
C LEU A 312 16.58 -18.15 11.63
N SER A 313 15.86 -19.23 11.94
CA SER A 313 14.43 -19.19 12.28
C SER A 313 14.17 -18.92 13.77
N GLY A 314 15.22 -18.95 14.60
CA GLY A 314 15.15 -18.74 16.05
C GLY A 314 14.43 -19.85 16.80
N LYS A 315 14.19 -21.01 16.17
CA LYS A 315 13.53 -22.15 16.81
C LYS A 315 14.47 -22.95 17.71
N GLU A 316 15.77 -22.99 17.41
CA GLU A 316 16.74 -23.76 18.19
C GLU A 316 17.87 -22.93 18.84
N THR A 317 18.08 -21.67 18.44
CA THR A 317 19.12 -20.80 19.06
C THR A 317 18.62 -19.39 19.36
N ALA A 318 19.01 -18.86 20.53
CA ALA A 318 18.71 -17.48 20.91
C ALA A 318 19.46 -16.52 19.98
N ILE A 319 18.73 -15.81 19.12
CA ILE A 319 19.30 -14.85 18.18
C ILE A 319 19.70 -13.61 18.97
N GLN A 320 21.00 -13.37 19.13
CA GLN A 320 21.51 -12.12 19.67
C GLN A 320 21.30 -11.03 18.63
N LEU A 321 20.38 -10.11 18.93
CA LEU A 321 20.09 -8.96 18.07
C LEU A 321 21.35 -8.10 17.89
N THR A 322 21.62 -7.69 16.65
CA THR A 322 22.70 -6.72 16.40
C THR A 322 22.35 -5.37 17.05
N PRO A 323 23.34 -4.52 17.38
CA PRO A 323 23.07 -3.19 17.93
C PRO A 323 22.11 -2.36 17.06
N GLN A 324 22.20 -2.50 15.73
CA GLN A 324 21.28 -1.85 14.79
C GLN A 324 19.85 -2.41 14.87
N GLN A 325 19.68 -3.73 15.04
CA GLN A 325 18.37 -4.34 15.21
C GLN A 325 17.71 -3.93 16.54
N GLN A 326 18.49 -3.84 17.63
CA GLN A 326 18.01 -3.35 18.92
C GLN A 326 17.53 -1.90 18.83
N GLU A 327 18.26 -1.05 18.08
CA GLU A 327 17.86 0.35 17.87
C GLU A 327 16.55 0.47 17.07
N ILE A 328 16.38 -0.37 16.04
CA ILE A 328 15.12 -0.43 15.28
C ILE A 328 13.96 -0.85 16.19
N ILE A 329 14.15 -1.89 17.01
CA ILE A 329 13.14 -2.37 17.96
C ILE A 329 12.74 -1.27 18.94
N LYS A 330 13.71 -0.59 19.55
CA LYS A 330 13.46 0.49 20.51
C LYS A 330 12.68 1.66 19.89
N LYS A 331 12.81 1.88 18.58
CA LYS A 331 12.07 2.92 17.85
C LYS A 331 10.68 2.47 17.38
N LEU A 332 10.38 1.18 17.43
CA LEU A 332 9.09 0.59 17.04
C LEU A 332 8.14 0.33 18.22
N GLU A 333 8.68 0.22 19.44
CA GLU A 333 7.91 0.15 20.71
C GLU A 333 7.27 1.50 21.06
#